data_AF-A0A2G2L6X8-F1
#
_entry.id   AF-A0A2G2L6X8-F1
#
_cell.length_a   1.000
_cell.length_b   1.000
_cell.length_c   1.000
_cell.angle_alpha   90.00
_cell.angle_beta   90.00
_cell.angle_gamma   90.00
#
_symmetry.space_group_name_H-M   'P 1'
#
loop_
_entity.id
_entity.type
_entity.pdbx_description
1 polymer ?
#
loop_
_entity_poly.entity_id
_entity_poly.type
_entity_poly.pdbx_seq_one_letter_code
_entity_poly.pdbx_strand_id
1 'polypeptide(L)'
;MSVHEILADSSVSVTELKKNPMAAIDAGNGFPVVVLNHNKPAFYCVPASAYEALMDKLEDQELNEIADSRAGQKAIRVTLDEL
;
A
#
# COMPACT_ATOMS: atom_id res chain seq x y z
N MET A 1 10.17 18.61 -19.47
CA MET A 1 10.11 17.22 -18.96
C MET A 1 9.43 17.27 -17.62
N SER A 2 8.27 16.64 -17.44
CA SER A 2 7.72 16.43 -16.10
C SER A 2 8.56 15.38 -15.40
N VAL A 3 9.10 15.73 -14.23
CA VAL A 3 9.79 14.77 -13.36
C VAL A 3 8.70 14.03 -12.60
N HIS A 4 8.52 12.74 -12.87
CA HIS A 4 7.68 11.87 -12.04
C HIS A 4 8.54 11.31 -10.91
N GLU A 5 8.14 11.59 -9.68
CA GLU A 5 8.73 10.94 -8.51
C GLU A 5 8.40 9.45 -8.52
N ILE A 6 9.43 8.62 -8.38
CA ILE A 6 9.29 7.16 -8.36
C ILE A 6 9.31 6.73 -6.89
N LEU A 7 8.25 6.05 -6.46
CA LEU A 7 8.02 5.59 -5.09
C LEU A 7 8.38 4.10 -4.92
N ALA A 8 9.33 3.63 -5.73
CA ALA A 8 9.81 2.26 -5.72
C ALA A 8 11.32 2.25 -5.96
N ASP A 9 12.03 1.45 -5.17
CA ASP A 9 13.49 1.29 -5.29
C ASP A 9 13.89 0.35 -6.44
N SER A 10 12.91 -0.33 -7.04
CA SER A 10 13.10 -1.29 -8.12
C SER A 10 12.20 -0.97 -9.30
N SER A 11 12.71 -1.23 -10.51
CA SER A 11 11.98 -1.01 -11.76
C SER A 11 12.12 -2.18 -12.71
N VAL A 12 11.08 -2.44 -13.50
CA VAL A 12 11.11 -3.46 -14.56
C VAL A 12 10.45 -2.92 -15.83
N SER A 13 10.94 -3.30 -17.00
CA SER A 13 10.24 -2.94 -18.24
C SER A 13 8.96 -3.77 -18.44
N VAL A 14 7.97 -3.23 -19.15
CA VAL A 14 6.77 -4.00 -19.56
C VAL A 14 7.16 -5.28 -20.34
N THR A 15 8.25 -5.25 -21.11
CA THR A 15 8.73 -6.40 -21.87
C THR A 15 9.27 -7.51 -20.95
N GLU A 16 10.07 -7.16 -19.95
CA GLU A 16 10.59 -8.13 -18.97
C GLU A 16 9.47 -8.70 -18.10
N LEU A 17 8.54 -7.83 -17.65
CA LEU A 17 7.36 -8.26 -16.91
C LEU A 17 6.55 -9.30 -17.69
N LYS A 18 6.34 -9.08 -19.00
CA LYS A 18 5.65 -10.06 -19.87
C LYS A 18 6.41 -11.37 -20.04
N LYS A 19 7.75 -11.32 -20.05
CA LYS A 19 8.60 -12.50 -20.25
C LYS A 19 8.63 -13.40 -19.02
N ASN A 20 8.73 -12.82 -17.83
CA ASN A 20 8.72 -13.56 -16.57
C ASN A 20 8.13 -12.70 -15.43
N PRO A 21 6.80 -12.75 -15.24
CA PRO A 21 6.11 -11.92 -14.25
C PRO A 21 6.61 -12.15 -12.82
N MET A 22 6.85 -13.41 -12.44
CA MET A 22 7.24 -13.75 -11.06
C MET A 22 8.65 -13.27 -10.74
N ALA A 23 9.61 -13.48 -11.64
CA ALA A 23 10.98 -13.00 -11.41
C ALA A 23 11.06 -11.46 -11.33
N ALA A 24 10.20 -10.75 -12.08
CA ALA A 24 10.09 -9.30 -12.01
C ALA A 24 9.55 -8.82 -10.65
N ILE A 25 8.63 -9.56 -10.05
CA ILE A 25 8.04 -9.26 -8.73
C ILE A 25 9.01 -9.64 -7.61
N ASP A 26 9.67 -10.79 -7.72
CA ASP A 26 10.63 -11.27 -6.72
C ASP A 26 11.82 -10.32 -6.57
N ALA A 27 12.23 -9.65 -7.66
CA ALA A 27 13.26 -8.61 -7.62
C ALA A 27 12.89 -7.41 -6.73
N GLY A 28 11.59 -7.19 -6.49
CA GLY A 28 11.07 -6.19 -5.56
C GLY A 28 11.23 -6.58 -4.08
N ASN A 29 11.61 -7.82 -3.76
CA ASN A 29 11.80 -8.31 -2.39
C ASN A 29 10.62 -7.98 -1.44
N GLY A 30 9.39 -8.12 -1.94
CA GLY A 30 8.17 -7.81 -1.17
C GLY A 30 7.77 -6.33 -1.17
N PHE A 31 8.54 -5.45 -1.80
CA PHE A 31 8.22 -4.04 -2.02
C PHE A 31 7.63 -3.80 -3.41
N PRO A 32 6.96 -2.65 -3.64
CA PRO A 32 6.49 -2.26 -4.96
C PRO A 32 7.62 -2.16 -5.99
N VAL A 33 7.30 -2.54 -7.23
CA VAL A 33 8.17 -2.40 -8.41
C VAL A 33 7.51 -1.44 -9.39
N VAL A 34 8.23 -0.42 -9.86
CA VAL A 34 7.72 0.45 -10.93
C VAL A 34 7.86 -0.24 -12.29
N VAL A 35 6.77 -0.29 -13.04
CA VAL A 35 6.75 -0.86 -14.39
C VAL A 35 6.91 0.26 -15.41
N LEU A 36 7.94 0.14 -16.24
CA LEU A 36 8.31 1.13 -17.24
C LEU A 36 7.82 0.76 -18.64
N ASN A 37 7.20 1.70 -19.34
CA ASN A 37 6.87 1.60 -20.76
C ASN A 37 7.63 2.69 -21.54
N HIS A 38 8.46 2.31 -22.51
CA HIS A 38 9.34 3.24 -23.23
C HIS A 38 10.15 4.17 -22.27
N ASN A 39 10.75 3.59 -21.22
CA ASN A 39 11.50 4.29 -20.17
C ASN A 39 10.71 5.36 -19.38
N LYS A 40 9.38 5.27 -19.41
CA LYS A 40 8.50 6.12 -18.60
C LYS A 40 7.72 5.27 -17.59
N PRO A 41 7.56 5.73 -16.33
CA PRO A 41 6.70 5.06 -15.36
C PRO A 41 5.28 4.91 -15.91
N ALA A 42 4.77 3.68 -15.94
CA ALA A 42 3.42 3.39 -16.43
C ALA A 42 2.48 3.01 -15.27
N PHE A 43 2.91 2.10 -14.40
CA PHE A 43 2.17 1.66 -13.21
C PHE A 43 3.11 1.04 -12.19
N TYR A 44 2.61 0.76 -10.99
CA TYR A 44 3.31 -0.03 -9.97
C TYR A 44 2.75 -1.44 -9.93
N CYS A 45 3.62 -2.42 -9.76
CA CYS A 45 3.26 -3.76 -9.36
C CYS A 45 3.51 -3.89 -7.86
N VAL A 46 2.45 -4.13 -7.08
CA VAL A 46 2.52 -4.27 -5.62
C VAL A 46 2.26 -5.73 -5.27
N PRO A 47 3.17 -6.40 -4.55
CA PRO A 47 2.93 -7.77 -4.07
C PRO A 47 1.66 -7.85 -3.21
N ALA A 48 0.92 -8.96 -3.30
CA ALA A 48 -0.37 -9.11 -2.62
C ALA A 48 -0.29 -8.80 -1.12
N SER A 49 0.67 -9.39 -0.40
CA SER A 49 0.86 -9.16 1.03
C SER A 49 1.19 -7.70 1.38
N ALA A 50 1.90 -7.00 0.50
CA ALA A 50 2.22 -5.59 0.70
C ALA A 50 0.98 -4.71 0.45
N TYR A 51 0.14 -5.08 -0.53
CA TYR A 51 -1.12 -4.39 -0.79
C TYR A 51 -2.12 -4.60 0.33
N GLU A 52 -2.28 -5.83 0.83
CA GLU A 52 -3.11 -6.16 1.99
C GLU A 52 -2.68 -5.35 3.22
N ALA A 53 -1.39 -5.37 3.56
CA ALA A 53 -0.86 -4.58 4.69
C ALA A 53 -1.02 -3.06 4.52
N LEU A 54 -1.04 -2.56 3.27
CA LEU A 54 -1.33 -1.16 2.98
C LEU A 54 -2.80 -0.82 3.24
N MET A 55 -3.72 -1.67 2.80
CA MET A 55 -5.15 -1.48 3.03
C MET A 55 -5.49 -1.55 4.52
N ASP A 56 -4.95 -2.53 5.25
CA ASP A 56 -5.14 -2.66 6.70
C ASP A 56 -4.74 -1.36 7.44
N LYS A 57 -3.60 -0.76 7.04
CA LYS A 57 -3.12 0.50 7.62
C LYS A 57 -4.02 1.70 7.33
N LEU A 58 -4.65 1.72 6.15
CA LEU A 58 -5.59 2.79 5.79
C LEU A 58 -6.88 2.66 6.59
N GLU A 59 -7.40 1.45 6.76
CA GLU A 59 -8.57 1.20 7.61
C GLU A 59 -8.29 1.55 9.09
N ASP A 60 -7.12 1.15 9.60
CA ASP A 60 -6.68 1.52 10.95
C ASP A 60 -6.62 3.05 11.14
N GLN A 61 -6.21 3.79 10.11
CA GLN A 61 -6.16 5.25 10.17
C GLN A 61 -7.55 5.86 10.37
N GLU A 62 -8.56 5.39 9.63
CA GLU A 62 -9.94 5.86 9.78
C GLU A 62 -10.50 5.55 11.19
N LEU A 63 -10.20 4.37 11.73
CA LEU A 63 -10.58 4.00 13.10
C LEU A 63 -9.88 4.86 14.15
N ASN A 64 -8.60 5.17 13.95
CA ASN A 64 -7.83 6.04 14.83
C ASN A 64 -8.40 7.46 14.84
N GLU A 65 -8.80 8.01 13.69
CA GLU A 65 -9.45 9.33 13.64
C GLU A 65 -10.76 9.37 14.46
N ILE A 66 -11.55 8.28 14.40
CA ILE A 66 -12.76 8.15 15.22
C ILE A 66 -12.40 8.08 16.70
N ALA A 67 -11.40 7.28 17.07
CA ALA A 67 -10.94 7.14 18.45
C ALA A 67 -10.43 8.48 19.00
N ASP A 68 -9.61 9.20 18.22
CA ASP A 68 -9.07 10.51 18.56
C ASP A 68 -10.16 11.56 18.71
N SER A 69 -11.19 11.56 17.84
CA SER A 69 -12.34 12.46 17.97
C SER A 69 -13.13 12.25 19.28
N ARG A 70 -12.99 11.07 19.88
CA ARG A 70 -13.61 10.68 21.14
C ARG A 70 -12.68 10.81 22.34
N ALA A 71 -11.41 11.13 22.11
CA ALA A 71 -10.44 11.32 23.18
C ALA A 71 -10.92 12.45 24.11
N GLY A 72 -10.96 12.16 25.41
CA GLY A 72 -11.39 13.12 26.44
C GLY A 72 -12.91 13.28 26.61
N GLN A 73 -13.74 12.56 25.85
CA GLN A 73 -15.18 12.48 26.13
C GLN A 73 -15.44 11.76 27.46
N LYS A 74 -16.58 12.02 28.10
CA LYS A 74 -16.96 11.39 29.37
C LYS A 74 -17.10 9.88 29.17
N ALA A 75 -16.23 9.11 29.82
CA ALA A 75 -16.36 7.65 29.87
C ALA A 75 -17.62 7.25 30.66
N ILE A 76 -18.42 6.34 30.11
CA ILE A 76 -19.57 5.74 30.76
C ILE A 76 -19.23 4.28 31.00
N ARG A 77 -19.23 3.85 32.25
CA ARG A 77 -19.02 2.45 32.62
C ARG A 77 -20.32 1.69 32.40
N VAL A 78 -20.26 0.63 31.60
CA VAL A 78 -21.37 -0.29 31.33
C VAL A 78 -20.90 -1.73 31.48
N THR A 79 -21.85 -2.64 31.66
CA THR A 79 -21.64 -4.10 31.56
C THR A 79 -21.97 -4.59 30.15
N LEU A 80 -21.56 -5.82 29.80
CA LEU A 80 -21.89 -6.42 28.50
C LEU A 80 -23.40 -6.57 28.27
N ASP A 81 -24.17 -6.76 29.33
CA ASP A 81 -25.64 -6.87 29.28
C ASP A 81 -26.35 -5.52 29.05
N GLU A 82 -25.61 -4.40 29.07
CA GLU A 82 -26.12 -3.03 28.94
C GLU A 82 -25.77 -2.36 27.58
N LEU A 83 -25.12 -3.09 26.67
CA LEU A 83 -24.81 -2.66 25.29
C LEU A 83 -26.01 -2.87 24.35
#